data_AF-A0A150VKV4-F1
#
_entry.id   AF-A0A150VKV4-F1
#
_cell.length_a   1.000
_cell.length_b   1.000
_cell.length_c   1.000
_cell.angle_alpha   90.00
_cell.angle_beta   90.00
_cell.angle_gamma   90.00
#
_symmetry.space_group_name_H-M   'P 1'
#
loop_
_entity.id
_entity.type
_entity.pdbx_description
1 polymer ?
#
loop_
_entity_poly.entity_id
_entity_poly.type
_entity_poly.pdbx_seq_one_letter_code
_entity_poly.pdbx_strand_id
1 'polypeptide(L)'
;MITVDRWTGEEALLLRSVMRASVREFAGRLGISPRTVSNWQRNKASVCRPQMAQILDTALLQCTPAEQEAFSLRLAALRGTAALLNAESAARPAPCTVVSHKFLPVYLGERSAPLYAAGSPSELGPGGLEQRVLTADHHSAQSSTVHAYACGVAVVHLEEHHRLESLTELALWRYRTYLKEPGWVGGWMAHLLARHGDDKDQPAQSLVPQYVLSAYELRTHSWSSAGLDTALQLLATPSVLVNRQNPADVVPLGPGVEEAKFREGWAHPEAVTFDGGVSCGVVGWSGLAYHPQPDERALTMSQIVALELDVQALWALSSHILHTIEDGQDPVMPTAYGWRFLRSAYFRLTTARPTETAQHRVMREAILATSELPDRLRAAQDALRDSNP
;
A
#
# COMPACT_ATOMS: atom_id res chain seq x y z
N MET A 1 16.70 -14.53 -37.70
CA MET A 1 17.04 -13.55 -38.75
C MET A 1 15.98 -12.46 -38.68
N ILE A 2 16.36 -11.22 -38.31
CA ILE A 2 15.40 -10.11 -38.15
C ILE A 2 15.14 -9.54 -39.56
N THR A 3 13.94 -9.72 -40.09
CA THR A 3 13.54 -9.17 -41.39
C THR A 3 12.56 -8.02 -41.16
N VAL A 4 12.95 -6.82 -41.60
CA VAL A 4 12.09 -5.63 -41.56
C VAL A 4 11.39 -5.51 -42.91
N ASP A 5 10.13 -5.95 -42.99
CA ASP A 5 9.39 -6.03 -44.27
C ASP A 5 9.26 -4.68 -45.01
N ARG A 6 9.30 -3.57 -44.28
CA ARG A 6 9.26 -2.21 -44.82
C ARG A 6 9.98 -1.26 -43.88
N TRP A 7 10.96 -0.52 -44.39
CA TRP A 7 11.66 0.52 -43.65
C TRP A 7 10.99 1.88 -43.80
N THR A 8 10.80 2.57 -42.68
CA THR A 8 10.41 3.97 -42.58
C THR A 8 11.59 4.82 -42.10
N GLY A 9 11.48 6.15 -42.25
CA GLY A 9 12.46 7.08 -41.72
C GLY A 9 12.61 6.98 -40.20
N GLU A 10 11.53 6.66 -39.47
CA GLU A 10 11.55 6.46 -38.02
C GLU A 10 12.35 5.21 -37.62
N GLU A 11 12.15 4.11 -38.33
CA GLU A 11 12.88 2.85 -38.10
C GLU A 11 14.37 3.02 -38.45
N ALA A 12 14.69 3.75 -39.52
CA ALA A 12 16.08 4.07 -39.87
C ALA A 12 16.77 4.93 -38.79
N LEU A 13 16.05 5.85 -38.16
CA LEU A 13 16.55 6.65 -37.04
C LEU A 13 16.66 5.82 -35.76
N LEU A 14 15.80 4.82 -35.57
CA LEU A 14 15.91 3.85 -34.49
C LEU A 14 17.19 3.01 -34.64
N LEU A 15 17.50 2.53 -35.84
CA LEU A 15 18.76 1.80 -36.12
C LEU A 15 19.97 2.66 -35.77
N ARG A 16 19.99 3.93 -36.19
CA ARG A 16 21.04 4.89 -35.82
C ARG A 16 21.20 5.04 -34.30
N SER A 17 20.08 5.16 -33.59
CA SER A 17 20.05 5.31 -32.13
C SER A 17 20.66 4.11 -31.42
N VAL A 18 20.34 2.91 -31.89
CA VAL A 18 20.87 1.66 -31.35
C VAL A 18 22.37 1.52 -31.59
N MET A 19 22.84 1.88 -32.79
CA MET A 19 24.27 1.93 -33.13
C MET A 19 25.03 3.07 -32.41
N ARG A 20 24.32 3.93 -31.67
CA ARG A 20 24.85 5.12 -30.98
C ARG A 20 25.67 6.04 -31.90
N ALA A 21 25.37 6.03 -33.19
CA ALA A 21 26.14 6.74 -34.21
C ALA A 21 25.62 8.18 -34.39
N SER A 22 26.55 9.11 -34.63
CA SER A 22 26.18 10.46 -35.04
C SER A 22 25.52 10.46 -36.44
N VAL A 23 24.84 11.55 -36.82
CA VAL A 23 24.24 11.68 -38.17
C VAL A 23 25.28 11.49 -39.28
N ARG A 24 26.47 12.09 -39.12
CA ARG A 24 27.55 12.02 -40.12
C ARG A 24 28.14 10.62 -40.19
N GLU A 25 28.37 10.00 -39.03
CA GLU A 25 28.91 8.66 -38.93
C GLU A 25 27.95 7.62 -39.51
N PHE A 26 26.67 7.70 -39.17
CA PHE A 26 25.64 6.81 -39.70
C PHE A 26 25.48 6.96 -41.22
N ALA A 27 25.44 8.20 -41.72
CA ALA A 27 25.41 8.46 -43.16
C ALA A 27 26.65 7.89 -43.88
N GLY A 28 27.84 8.03 -43.27
CA GLY A 28 29.08 7.44 -43.77
C GLY A 28 29.04 5.92 -43.82
N ARG A 29 28.56 5.26 -42.76
CA ARG A 29 28.40 3.79 -42.69
C ARG A 29 27.43 3.26 -43.76
N LEU A 30 26.35 3.99 -44.04
CA LEU A 30 25.37 3.61 -45.06
C LEU A 30 25.77 4.01 -46.49
N GLY A 31 26.83 4.81 -46.67
CA GLY A 31 27.23 5.33 -47.98
C GLY A 31 26.24 6.34 -48.60
N ILE A 32 25.52 7.10 -47.76
CA ILE A 32 24.47 8.03 -48.19
C ILE A 32 24.78 9.47 -47.76
N SER A 33 24.06 10.44 -48.34
CA SER A 33 24.17 11.83 -47.91
C SER A 33 23.64 12.04 -46.48
N PRO A 34 24.32 12.81 -45.62
CA PRO A 34 23.76 13.24 -44.32
C PRO A 34 22.42 13.96 -44.45
N ARG A 35 22.14 14.61 -45.59
CA ARG A 35 20.84 15.22 -45.89
C ARG A 35 19.70 14.20 -45.91
N THR A 36 19.96 12.95 -46.31
CA THR A 36 18.97 11.88 -46.31
C THR A 36 18.56 11.51 -44.88
N VAL A 37 19.53 11.42 -43.97
CA VAL A 37 19.27 11.17 -42.54
C VAL A 37 18.51 12.35 -41.91
N SER A 38 18.90 13.60 -42.24
CA SER A 38 18.15 14.78 -41.81
C SER A 38 16.73 14.83 -42.40
N ASN A 39 16.51 14.28 -43.59
CA ASN A 39 15.17 14.19 -44.17
C ASN A 39 14.28 13.22 -43.39
N TRP A 40 14.81 12.07 -42.95
CA TRP A 40 14.08 11.15 -42.07
C TRP A 40 13.68 11.78 -40.74
N GLN A 41 14.52 12.66 -40.18
CA GLN A 41 14.18 13.39 -38.94
C GLN A 41 12.98 14.32 -39.11
N ARG A 42 12.82 14.90 -40.31
CA ARG A 42 11.68 15.75 -40.65
C ARG A 42 10.45 14.95 -41.08
N ASN A 43 10.65 13.80 -41.72
CA ASN A 43 9.60 12.98 -42.31
C ASN A 43 9.71 11.53 -41.83
N LYS A 44 9.44 11.30 -40.54
CA LYS A 44 9.59 10.01 -39.86
C LYS A 44 8.75 8.88 -40.49
N ALA A 45 7.51 9.18 -40.88
CA ALA A 45 6.61 8.21 -41.52
C ALA A 45 6.95 7.90 -42.99
N SER A 46 7.92 8.58 -43.58
CA SER A 46 8.28 8.36 -44.98
C SER A 46 8.87 6.97 -45.18
N VAL A 47 8.37 6.26 -46.19
CA VAL A 47 8.81 4.91 -46.51
C VAL A 47 10.10 5.00 -47.32
N CYS A 48 11.13 4.27 -46.88
CA CYS A 48 12.39 4.16 -47.57
C CYS A 48 12.20 3.43 -48.90
N ARG A 49 12.85 3.91 -49.97
CA ARG A 49 12.85 3.24 -51.27
C ARG A 49 13.53 1.86 -51.15
N PRO A 50 13.21 0.88 -52.01
CA PRO A 50 13.75 -0.48 -51.92
C PRO A 50 15.29 -0.55 -51.83
N GLN A 51 16.00 0.26 -52.62
CA GLN A 51 17.47 0.33 -52.58
C GLN A 51 17.99 0.81 -51.21
N MET A 52 17.28 1.74 -50.56
CA MET A 52 17.65 2.23 -49.23
C MET A 52 17.32 1.20 -48.14
N ALA A 53 16.20 0.47 -48.28
CA ALA A 53 15.85 -0.62 -47.39
C ALA A 53 16.93 -1.71 -47.37
N GLN A 54 17.43 -2.13 -48.55
CA GLN A 54 18.54 -3.10 -48.66
C GLN A 54 19.83 -2.65 -47.95
N ILE A 55 20.15 -1.35 -48.04
CA ILE A 55 21.29 -0.75 -47.34
C ILE A 55 21.09 -0.81 -45.82
N LEU A 56 19.88 -0.49 -45.34
CA LEU A 56 19.53 -0.54 -43.91
C LEU A 56 19.49 -1.97 -43.37
N ASP A 57 19.00 -2.94 -44.15
CA ASP A 57 19.03 -4.36 -43.81
C ASP A 57 20.47 -4.86 -43.65
N THR A 58 21.35 -4.47 -44.59
CA THR A 58 22.78 -4.82 -44.52
C THR A 58 23.44 -4.20 -43.28
N ALA A 59 23.11 -2.95 -42.96
CA ALA A 59 23.63 -2.29 -41.76
C ALA A 59 23.12 -2.93 -40.46
N LEU A 60 21.86 -3.37 -40.41
CA LEU A 60 21.30 -4.10 -39.27
C LEU A 60 21.99 -5.46 -39.08
N LEU A 61 22.28 -6.18 -40.17
CA LEU A 61 23.02 -7.45 -40.13
C LEU A 61 24.47 -7.29 -39.62
N GLN A 62 25.08 -6.12 -39.85
CA GLN A 62 26.43 -5.80 -39.39
C GLN A 62 26.49 -5.31 -37.92
N CYS A 63 25.34 -5.07 -37.28
CA CYS A 63 25.28 -4.72 -35.86
C CYS A 63 25.69 -5.91 -34.98
N THR A 64 26.19 -5.62 -33.78
CA THR A 64 26.46 -6.65 -32.75
C THR A 64 25.16 -7.35 -32.31
N PRO A 65 25.23 -8.57 -31.74
CA PRO A 65 24.02 -9.26 -31.26
C PRO A 65 23.20 -8.43 -30.26
N ALA A 66 23.87 -7.72 -29.35
CA ALA A 66 23.20 -6.84 -28.38
C ALA A 66 22.49 -5.64 -29.03
N GLU A 67 23.06 -5.09 -30.10
CA GLU A 67 22.43 -4.02 -30.88
C GLU A 67 21.24 -4.56 -31.68
N GLN A 68 21.36 -5.72 -32.30
CA GLN A 68 20.25 -6.37 -33.01
C GLN A 68 19.07 -6.66 -32.08
N GLU A 69 19.33 -7.15 -30.86
CA GLU A 69 18.33 -7.36 -29.83
C GLU A 69 17.66 -6.06 -29.38
N ALA A 70 18.46 -5.02 -29.08
CA ALA A 70 17.94 -3.70 -28.70
C ALA A 70 17.10 -3.05 -29.81
N PHE A 71 17.49 -3.24 -31.08
CA PHE A 71 16.71 -2.78 -32.24
C PHE A 71 15.38 -3.52 -32.33
N SER A 72 15.39 -4.85 -32.17
CA SER A 72 14.19 -5.71 -32.20
C SER A 72 13.15 -5.27 -31.16
N LEU A 73 13.59 -5.11 -29.91
CA LEU A 73 12.72 -4.71 -28.80
C LEU A 73 12.10 -3.32 -29.02
N ARG A 74 12.92 -2.35 -29.43
CA ARG A 74 12.44 -0.99 -29.68
C ARG A 74 11.59 -0.88 -30.94
N LEU A 75 11.83 -1.71 -31.95
CA LEU A 75 11.02 -1.79 -33.17
C LEU A 75 9.63 -2.37 -32.86
N ALA A 76 9.55 -3.38 -32.01
CA ALA A 76 8.29 -3.95 -31.55
C ALA A 76 7.46 -2.92 -30.72
N ALA A 77 8.13 -2.12 -29.90
CA ALA A 77 7.50 -1.01 -29.19
C ALA A 77 7.02 0.09 -30.16
N LEU A 78 7.84 0.44 -31.16
CA LEU A 78 7.53 1.47 -32.17
C LEU A 78 6.34 1.08 -33.05
N ARG A 79 6.22 -0.20 -33.43
CA ARG A 79 5.14 -0.73 -34.28
C ARG A 79 3.85 -1.03 -33.52
N GLY A 80 3.83 -0.84 -32.20
CA GLY A 80 2.66 -1.15 -31.36
C GLY A 80 2.30 -2.64 -31.28
N THR A 81 3.12 -3.55 -31.84
CA THR A 81 2.89 -5.01 -31.76
C THR A 81 3.06 -5.54 -30.34
N ALA A 82 3.87 -4.89 -29.51
CA ALA A 82 3.92 -5.18 -28.07
C ALA A 82 2.59 -4.86 -27.36
N ALA A 83 1.83 -3.84 -27.82
CA ALA A 83 0.55 -3.47 -27.21
C ALA A 83 -0.58 -4.43 -27.60
N LEU A 84 -0.56 -4.98 -28.81
CA LEU A 84 -1.55 -5.96 -29.27
C LEU A 84 -1.36 -7.36 -28.66
N LEU A 85 -0.11 -7.81 -28.49
CA LEU A 85 0.21 -9.05 -27.79
C LEU A 85 -0.04 -8.94 -26.27
N ASN A 86 0.16 -7.75 -25.68
CA ASN A 86 -0.21 -7.48 -24.29
C ASN A 86 -1.73 -7.35 -24.07
N ALA A 87 -2.52 -7.00 -25.09
CA ALA A 87 -3.97 -6.83 -24.96
C ALA A 87 -4.74 -8.16 -24.80
N GLU A 88 -4.26 -9.26 -25.38
CA GLU A 88 -4.82 -10.61 -25.17
C GLU A 88 -4.38 -11.23 -23.82
N SER A 89 -3.29 -10.73 -23.23
CA SER A 89 -2.77 -11.12 -21.91
C SER A 89 -3.05 -10.07 -20.82
N ALA A 90 -3.81 -9.01 -21.12
CA ALA A 90 -4.06 -7.92 -20.19
C ALA A 90 -4.89 -8.44 -19.01
N ALA A 91 -4.39 -8.21 -17.80
CA ALA A 91 -5.14 -8.53 -16.60
C ALA A 91 -6.49 -7.81 -16.63
N ARG A 92 -7.52 -8.46 -16.10
CA ARG A 92 -8.88 -7.92 -16.01
C ARG A 92 -9.36 -7.98 -14.56
N PRO A 93 -10.27 -7.08 -14.15
CA PRO A 93 -10.98 -7.23 -12.89
C PRO A 93 -11.69 -8.58 -12.84
N ALA A 94 -11.76 -9.16 -11.65
CA ALA A 94 -12.46 -10.41 -11.41
C ALA A 94 -13.04 -10.41 -9.98
N PRO A 95 -14.12 -11.15 -9.73
CA PRO A 95 -14.64 -11.32 -8.39
C PRO A 95 -13.60 -11.96 -7.45
N CYS A 96 -13.65 -11.58 -6.17
CA CYS A 96 -12.76 -12.13 -5.16
C CYS A 96 -13.45 -12.23 -3.79
N THR A 97 -12.83 -12.98 -2.88
CA THR A 97 -13.18 -12.91 -1.45
C THR A 97 -12.05 -12.29 -0.66
N VAL A 98 -12.41 -11.37 0.24
CA VAL A 98 -11.47 -10.70 1.14
C VAL A 98 -11.97 -10.76 2.56
N VAL A 99 -11.04 -10.81 3.50
CA VAL A 99 -11.31 -10.53 4.91
C VAL A 99 -10.72 -9.18 5.27
N SER A 100 -11.59 -8.26 5.67
CA SER A 100 -11.24 -6.92 6.11
C SER A 100 -10.99 -6.93 7.62
N HIS A 101 -9.84 -6.42 8.03
CA HIS A 101 -9.50 -6.14 9.42
C HIS A 101 -9.50 -4.63 9.59
N LYS A 102 -10.48 -4.06 10.31
CA LYS A 102 -10.53 -2.62 10.64
C LYS A 102 -9.93 -2.37 12.01
N PHE A 103 -9.12 -1.32 12.12
CA PHE A 103 -8.53 -0.86 13.38
C PHE A 103 -9.04 0.54 13.68
N LEU A 104 -9.68 0.70 14.84
CA LEU A 104 -10.25 1.96 15.30
C LEU A 104 -9.66 2.30 16.67
N PRO A 105 -8.53 3.03 16.70
CA PRO A 105 -7.85 3.34 17.95
C PRO A 105 -8.49 4.56 18.64
N VAL A 106 -8.61 4.47 19.97
CA VAL A 106 -9.19 5.49 20.85
C VAL A 106 -8.24 5.69 22.02
N TYR A 107 -7.82 6.94 22.24
CA TYR A 107 -7.12 7.30 23.47
C TYR A 107 -8.12 7.51 24.61
N LEU A 108 -7.92 6.78 25.70
CA LEU A 108 -8.78 6.79 26.90
C LEU A 108 -8.08 7.40 28.12
N GLY A 109 -6.74 7.47 28.10
CA GLY A 109 -5.95 7.90 29.26
C GLY A 109 -6.23 7.03 30.48
N GLU A 110 -6.33 7.65 31.66
CA GLU A 110 -6.58 6.97 32.94
C GLU A 110 -7.93 6.26 33.01
N ARG A 111 -8.90 6.67 32.18
CA ARG A 111 -10.23 6.05 32.10
C ARG A 111 -10.18 4.62 31.58
N SER A 112 -9.06 4.18 30.99
CA SER A 112 -8.89 2.81 30.52
C SER A 112 -8.77 1.80 31.67
N ALA A 113 -8.42 2.22 32.88
CA ALA A 113 -8.04 1.28 33.95
C ALA A 113 -9.11 0.22 34.28
N PRO A 114 -10.41 0.57 34.42
CA PRO A 114 -11.45 -0.43 34.68
C PRO A 114 -11.66 -1.37 33.49
N LEU A 115 -11.57 -0.85 32.26
CA LEU A 115 -11.67 -1.64 31.03
C LEU A 115 -10.51 -2.62 30.92
N TYR A 116 -9.28 -2.16 31.16
CA TYR A 116 -8.08 -2.98 31.15
C TYR A 116 -8.19 -4.10 32.18
N ALA A 117 -8.63 -3.79 33.41
CA ALA A 117 -8.80 -4.78 34.47
C ALA A 117 -9.83 -5.87 34.11
N ALA A 118 -10.90 -5.50 33.40
CA ALA A 118 -11.97 -6.41 32.99
C ALA A 118 -11.60 -7.35 31.84
N GLY A 119 -10.64 -6.98 30.99
CA GLY A 119 -10.26 -7.80 29.83
C GLY A 119 -9.44 -9.05 30.19
N SER A 120 -9.42 -10.03 29.30
CA SER A 120 -8.57 -11.23 29.44
C SER A 120 -7.12 -10.92 29.02
N PRO A 121 -6.11 -11.51 29.67
CA PRO A 121 -4.73 -11.42 29.19
C PRO A 121 -4.62 -11.85 27.72
N SER A 122 -3.78 -11.15 26.95
CA SER A 122 -3.50 -11.48 25.56
C SER A 122 -1.99 -11.52 25.32
N GLU A 123 -1.57 -12.19 24.24
CA GLU A 123 -0.17 -12.27 23.87
C GLU A 123 0.38 -10.88 23.51
N LEU A 124 1.65 -10.64 23.86
CA LEU A 124 2.31 -9.39 23.54
C LEU A 124 2.59 -9.32 22.04
N GLY A 125 2.20 -8.22 21.41
CA GLY A 125 2.55 -7.93 20.03
C GLY A 125 4.05 -7.60 19.86
N PRO A 126 4.50 -7.37 18.61
CA PRO A 126 5.89 -7.04 18.29
C PRO A 126 6.42 -5.79 19.01
N GLY A 127 5.57 -4.80 19.27
CA GLY A 127 5.87 -3.61 20.05
C GLY A 127 6.02 -3.87 21.56
N GLY A 128 5.70 -5.08 22.03
CA GLY A 128 5.84 -5.49 23.43
C GLY A 128 5.00 -4.63 24.37
N LEU A 129 3.81 -4.26 23.92
CA LEU A 129 2.88 -3.43 24.68
C LEU A 129 1.93 -4.35 25.46
N GLU A 130 1.79 -4.09 26.76
CA GLU A 130 0.85 -4.86 27.58
C GLU A 130 -0.59 -4.55 27.17
N GLN A 131 -1.33 -5.60 26.82
CA GLN A 131 -2.70 -5.51 26.36
C GLN A 131 -3.58 -6.60 26.97
N ARG A 132 -4.86 -6.27 27.09
CA ARG A 132 -5.93 -7.17 27.50
C ARG A 132 -7.09 -7.05 26.52
N VAL A 133 -7.83 -8.13 26.35
CA VAL A 133 -8.83 -8.26 25.29
C VAL A 133 -10.22 -8.40 25.88
N LEU A 134 -11.18 -7.66 25.31
CA LEU A 134 -12.60 -7.80 25.56
C LEU A 134 -13.32 -8.13 24.26
N THR A 135 -14.36 -8.95 24.33
CA THR A 135 -15.27 -9.15 23.20
C THR A 135 -16.20 -7.96 23.08
N ALA A 136 -16.45 -7.54 21.84
CA ALA A 136 -17.47 -6.56 21.49
C ALA A 136 -18.48 -7.20 20.53
N ASP A 137 -19.69 -6.64 20.49
CA ASP A 137 -20.73 -7.09 19.57
C ASP A 137 -20.89 -6.06 18.46
N HIS A 138 -20.41 -6.38 17.26
CA HIS A 138 -20.64 -5.56 16.07
C HIS A 138 -21.56 -6.30 15.10
N HIS A 139 -22.64 -5.64 14.70
CA HIS A 139 -23.73 -6.25 13.93
C HIS A 139 -23.31 -6.86 12.58
N SER A 140 -22.27 -6.35 11.93
CA SER A 140 -21.78 -6.86 10.63
C SER A 140 -20.48 -7.66 10.71
N ALA A 141 -19.79 -7.63 11.85
CA ALA A 141 -18.47 -8.25 11.96
C ALA A 141 -18.58 -9.72 12.38
N GLN A 142 -17.77 -10.59 11.76
CA GLN A 142 -17.61 -11.98 12.19
C GLN A 142 -16.86 -12.06 13.53
N SER A 143 -15.95 -11.12 13.77
CA SER A 143 -15.27 -10.93 15.05
C SER A 143 -15.17 -9.45 15.37
N SER A 144 -15.40 -9.10 16.64
CA SER A 144 -15.27 -7.74 17.14
C SER A 144 -14.60 -7.79 18.51
N THR A 145 -13.41 -7.18 18.57
CA THR A 145 -12.50 -7.33 19.69
C THR A 145 -11.98 -5.97 20.11
N VAL A 146 -11.92 -5.70 21.42
CA VAL A 146 -11.32 -4.49 21.98
C VAL A 146 -9.99 -4.87 22.61
N HIS A 147 -8.90 -4.35 22.06
CA HIS A 147 -7.56 -4.46 22.59
C HIS A 147 -7.28 -3.26 23.50
N ALA A 148 -7.44 -3.45 24.81
CA ALA A 148 -7.16 -2.43 25.82
C ALA A 148 -5.67 -2.51 26.21
N TYR A 149 -4.93 -1.46 25.89
CA TYR A 149 -3.51 -1.32 26.23
C TYR A 149 -3.32 -0.61 27.56
N ALA A 150 -2.33 -1.06 28.33
CA ALA A 150 -2.03 -0.52 29.65
C ALA A 150 -1.66 0.98 29.62
N CYS A 151 -1.15 1.47 28.48
CA CYS A 151 -0.79 2.87 28.26
C CYS A 151 -1.99 3.82 28.01
N GLY A 152 -3.22 3.37 28.20
CA GLY A 152 -4.41 4.23 28.08
C GLY A 152 -4.99 4.30 26.67
N VAL A 153 -4.69 3.34 25.80
CA VAL A 153 -5.28 3.25 24.45
C VAL A 153 -6.15 2.00 24.34
N ALA A 154 -7.27 2.10 23.64
CA ALA A 154 -8.01 0.94 23.18
C ALA A 154 -8.01 0.90 21.65
N VAL A 155 -7.79 -0.27 21.05
CA VAL A 155 -7.96 -0.48 19.61
C VAL A 155 -9.12 -1.44 19.40
N VAL A 156 -10.20 -0.95 18.78
CA VAL A 156 -11.29 -1.83 18.34
C VAL A 156 -10.87 -2.47 17.02
N HIS A 157 -10.82 -3.80 16.99
CA HIS A 157 -10.53 -4.62 15.83
C HIS A 157 -11.81 -5.31 15.36
N LEU A 158 -12.23 -4.99 14.13
CA LEU A 158 -13.37 -5.63 13.46
C LEU A 158 -12.86 -6.52 12.33
N GLU A 159 -13.34 -7.75 12.27
CA GLU A 159 -13.11 -8.68 11.16
C GLU A 159 -14.41 -8.85 10.35
N GLU A 160 -14.36 -8.53 9.05
CA GLU A 160 -15.50 -8.56 8.15
C GLU A 160 -15.18 -9.32 6.85
N HIS A 161 -16.00 -10.32 6.51
CA HIS A 161 -15.80 -11.18 5.35
C HIS A 161 -16.65 -10.70 4.18
N HIS A 162 -16.00 -10.45 3.05
CA HIS A 162 -16.65 -9.92 1.85
C HIS A 162 -16.44 -10.85 0.66
N ARG A 163 -17.50 -11.03 -0.11
CA ARG A 163 -17.45 -11.47 -1.50
C ARG A 163 -17.73 -10.25 -2.36
N LEU A 164 -16.81 -9.94 -3.25
CA LEU A 164 -16.82 -8.72 -4.05
C LEU A 164 -16.92 -9.09 -5.53
N GLU A 165 -17.77 -8.37 -6.25
CA GLU A 165 -17.81 -8.46 -7.71
C GLU A 165 -16.78 -7.52 -8.36
N SER A 166 -16.32 -6.50 -7.63
CA SER A 166 -15.27 -5.56 -8.07
C SER A 166 -14.51 -4.96 -6.87
N LEU A 167 -13.29 -4.49 -7.08
CA LEU A 167 -12.55 -3.76 -6.04
C LEU A 167 -13.12 -2.36 -5.79
N THR A 168 -13.83 -1.79 -6.77
CA THR A 168 -14.58 -0.54 -6.61
C THR A 168 -15.71 -0.70 -5.59
N GLU A 169 -16.38 -1.86 -5.55
CA GLU A 169 -17.39 -2.18 -4.54
C GLU A 169 -16.80 -2.13 -3.12
N LEU A 170 -15.62 -2.72 -2.91
CA LEU A 170 -14.92 -2.66 -1.63
C LEU A 170 -14.57 -1.23 -1.26
N ALA A 171 -14.05 -0.43 -2.21
CA ALA A 171 -13.72 0.97 -1.97
C ALA A 171 -14.95 1.76 -1.49
N LEU A 172 -16.09 1.61 -2.17
CA LEU A 172 -17.35 2.25 -1.76
C LEU A 172 -17.78 1.81 -0.36
N TRP A 173 -17.78 0.49 -0.09
CA TRP A 173 -18.14 -0.05 1.22
C TRP A 173 -17.24 0.51 2.33
N ARG A 174 -15.92 0.51 2.08
CA ARG A 174 -14.91 1.02 3.02
C ARG A 174 -15.21 2.46 3.40
N TYR A 175 -15.29 3.37 2.44
CA TYR A 175 -15.46 4.79 2.78
C TYR A 175 -16.85 5.11 3.36
N ARG A 176 -17.89 4.35 3.00
CA ARG A 176 -19.22 4.48 3.62
C ARG A 176 -19.22 4.01 5.08
N THR A 177 -18.47 2.97 5.40
CA THR A 177 -18.34 2.50 6.79
C THR A 177 -17.42 3.42 7.59
N TYR A 178 -16.36 3.96 7.00
CA TYR A 178 -15.45 4.91 7.68
C TYR A 178 -16.16 6.16 8.21
N LEU A 179 -17.26 6.58 7.57
CA LEU A 179 -18.09 7.67 8.07
C LEU A 179 -18.89 7.30 9.33
N LYS A 180 -19.28 6.03 9.49
CA LYS A 180 -20.25 5.58 10.50
C LYS A 180 -19.59 4.88 11.69
N GLU A 181 -18.57 4.07 11.43
CA GLU A 181 -17.90 3.23 12.43
C GLU A 181 -17.34 4.04 13.61
N PRO A 182 -16.73 5.23 13.43
CA PRO A 182 -16.22 5.99 14.57
C PRO A 182 -17.33 6.39 15.54
N GLY A 183 -18.52 6.75 15.04
CA GLY A 183 -19.67 7.08 15.88
C GLY A 183 -20.19 5.89 16.66
N TRP A 184 -20.27 4.72 16.02
CA TRP A 184 -20.63 3.47 16.69
C TRP A 184 -19.62 3.08 17.77
N VAL A 185 -18.31 3.10 17.45
CA VAL A 185 -17.25 2.81 18.42
C VAL A 185 -17.31 3.77 19.60
N GLY A 186 -17.50 5.07 19.37
CA GLY A 186 -17.62 6.05 20.44
C GLY A 186 -18.75 5.73 21.42
N GLY A 187 -19.94 5.39 20.89
CA GLY A 187 -21.08 4.97 21.71
C GLY A 187 -20.83 3.65 22.45
N TRP A 188 -20.21 2.68 21.78
CA TRP A 188 -19.88 1.39 22.38
C TRP A 188 -18.84 1.49 23.49
N MET A 189 -17.78 2.29 23.26
CA MET A 189 -16.74 2.55 24.27
C MET A 189 -17.32 3.26 25.49
N ALA A 190 -18.23 4.22 25.29
CA ALA A 190 -18.95 4.86 26.40
C ALA A 190 -19.73 3.83 27.22
N HIS A 191 -20.42 2.90 26.56
CA HIS A 191 -21.17 1.83 27.21
C HIS A 191 -20.27 0.86 27.99
N LEU A 192 -19.13 0.45 27.42
CA LEU A 192 -18.16 -0.42 28.12
C LEU A 192 -17.57 0.28 29.34
N LEU A 193 -17.19 1.56 29.23
CA LEU A 193 -16.69 2.35 30.36
C LEU A 193 -17.75 2.50 31.45
N ALA A 194 -19.01 2.75 31.11
CA ALA A 194 -20.10 2.83 32.09
C ALA A 194 -20.41 1.49 32.76
N ARG A 195 -20.19 0.36 32.07
CA ARG A 195 -20.38 -0.99 32.61
C ARG A 195 -19.29 -1.38 33.61
N HIS A 196 -18.05 -0.94 33.37
CA HIS A 196 -16.88 -1.40 34.12
C HIS A 196 -16.29 -0.35 35.08
N GLY A 197 -16.55 0.93 34.86
CA GLY A 197 -16.08 2.03 35.70
C GLY A 197 -17.11 2.50 36.72
N ASP A 198 -16.65 3.28 37.71
CA ASP A 198 -17.48 3.88 38.77
C ASP A 198 -17.99 5.29 38.41
N ASP A 199 -17.63 5.81 37.24
CA ASP A 199 -17.66 7.25 36.97
C ASP A 199 -18.96 7.70 36.27
N LYS A 200 -19.83 8.37 37.03
CA LYS A 200 -21.07 8.97 36.54
C LYS A 200 -20.90 10.43 36.08
N ASP A 201 -19.77 11.08 36.36
CA ASP A 201 -19.67 12.56 36.33
C ASP A 201 -18.48 13.13 35.53
N GLN A 202 -17.66 12.31 34.86
CA GLN A 202 -16.61 12.85 33.98
C GLN A 202 -17.17 13.48 32.69
N PRO A 203 -16.65 14.67 32.28
CA PRO A 203 -17.07 15.31 31.04
C PRO A 203 -16.77 14.41 29.82
N ALA A 204 -17.68 14.42 28.85
CA ALA A 204 -17.60 13.62 27.64
C ALA A 204 -16.47 14.12 26.72
N GLN A 205 -15.22 13.73 27.01
CA GLN A 205 -14.16 13.79 26.01
C GLN A 205 -14.54 12.84 24.85
N SER A 206 -14.27 13.26 23.61
CA SER A 206 -14.64 12.47 22.43
C SER A 206 -14.00 11.09 22.48
N LEU A 207 -14.82 10.05 22.66
CA LEU A 207 -14.42 8.64 22.55
C LEU A 207 -14.43 8.15 21.09
N VAL A 208 -14.65 9.06 20.15
CA VAL A 208 -14.69 8.76 18.73
C VAL A 208 -13.26 8.50 18.24
N PRO A 209 -13.00 7.33 17.61
CA PRO A 209 -11.72 7.06 16.96
C PRO A 209 -11.30 8.21 16.04
N GLN A 210 -10.03 8.57 16.09
CA GLN A 210 -9.51 9.66 15.25
C GLN A 210 -9.51 9.30 13.76
N TYR A 211 -9.37 8.01 13.46
CA TYR A 211 -9.33 7.48 12.11
C TYR A 211 -9.70 6.00 12.12
N VAL A 212 -9.85 5.43 10.93
CA VAL A 212 -10.00 3.99 10.70
C VAL A 212 -8.90 3.57 9.73
N LEU A 213 -8.15 2.54 10.09
CA LEU A 213 -7.26 1.83 9.17
C LEU A 213 -7.88 0.49 8.79
N SER A 214 -7.64 0.00 7.58
CA SER A 214 -7.99 -1.38 7.26
C SER A 214 -6.85 -2.11 6.58
N ALA A 215 -6.73 -3.39 6.93
CA ALA A 215 -5.90 -4.38 6.27
C ALA A 215 -6.81 -5.44 5.64
N TYR A 216 -6.41 -5.97 4.48
CA TYR A 216 -7.20 -6.92 3.70
C TYR A 216 -6.42 -8.20 3.46
N GLU A 217 -6.97 -9.33 3.89
CA GLU A 217 -6.52 -10.66 3.47
C GLU A 217 -7.29 -11.06 2.21
N LEU A 218 -6.61 -11.13 1.07
CA LEU A 218 -7.17 -11.65 -0.17
C LEU A 218 -7.15 -13.18 -0.13
N ARG A 219 -8.32 -13.83 -0.16
CA ARG A 219 -8.43 -15.29 -0.01
C ARG A 219 -8.61 -16.01 -1.33
N THR A 220 -9.73 -15.78 -2.01
CA THR A 220 -10.02 -16.43 -3.30
C THR A 220 -10.06 -15.40 -4.42
N HIS A 221 -9.40 -15.71 -5.53
CA HIS A 221 -9.39 -14.91 -6.75
C HIS A 221 -9.05 -15.77 -7.98
N SER A 222 -9.17 -15.19 -9.17
CA SER A 222 -8.83 -15.84 -10.45
C SER A 222 -7.78 -15.10 -11.28
N TRP A 223 -7.17 -14.03 -10.73
CA TRP A 223 -6.13 -13.28 -11.41
C TRP A 223 -4.86 -14.07 -11.68
N SER A 224 -4.22 -13.79 -12.82
CA SER A 224 -2.82 -14.13 -13.09
C SER A 224 -1.88 -13.29 -12.21
N SER A 225 -0.57 -13.59 -12.19
CA SER A 225 0.41 -12.86 -11.37
C SER A 225 0.33 -11.33 -11.53
N ALA A 226 0.35 -10.82 -12.77
CA ALA A 226 0.26 -9.38 -13.03
C ALA A 226 -1.08 -8.76 -12.59
N GLY A 227 -2.17 -9.54 -12.69
CA GLY A 227 -3.47 -9.12 -12.18
C GLY A 227 -3.54 -9.11 -10.66
N LEU A 228 -2.90 -10.09 -10.01
CA LEU A 228 -2.81 -10.18 -8.56
C LEU A 228 -2.03 -8.99 -7.98
N ASP A 229 -0.91 -8.62 -8.59
CA ASP A 229 -0.12 -7.46 -8.16
C ASP A 229 -0.97 -6.17 -8.21
N THR A 230 -1.69 -5.96 -9.31
CA THR A 230 -2.59 -4.81 -9.46
C THR A 230 -3.75 -4.86 -8.45
N ALA A 231 -4.32 -6.04 -8.21
CA ALA A 231 -5.40 -6.21 -7.24
C ALA A 231 -4.94 -5.86 -5.82
N LEU A 232 -3.76 -6.33 -5.39
CA LEU A 232 -3.20 -6.00 -4.08
C LEU A 232 -2.91 -4.50 -3.94
N GLN A 233 -2.40 -3.85 -5.00
CA GLN A 233 -2.20 -2.40 -5.04
C GLN A 233 -3.53 -1.65 -4.82
N LEU A 234 -4.58 -2.04 -5.54
CA LEU A 234 -5.90 -1.43 -5.44
C LEU A 234 -6.58 -1.70 -4.08
N LEU A 235 -6.40 -2.90 -3.51
CA LEU A 235 -6.87 -3.23 -2.16
C LEU A 235 -6.19 -2.39 -1.07
N ALA A 236 -4.88 -2.15 -1.18
CA ALA A 236 -4.14 -1.32 -0.23
C ALA A 236 -4.44 0.18 -0.39
N THR A 237 -4.81 0.61 -1.61
CA THR A 237 -5.04 2.02 -1.97
C THR A 237 -6.41 2.29 -2.61
N PRO A 238 -7.53 1.92 -1.95
CA PRO A 238 -8.86 1.93 -2.56
C PRO A 238 -9.39 3.33 -2.90
N SER A 239 -8.74 4.40 -2.43
CA SER A 239 -9.08 5.80 -2.79
C SER A 239 -9.01 6.05 -4.29
N VAL A 240 -8.18 5.31 -5.04
CA VAL A 240 -7.97 5.54 -6.47
C VAL A 240 -9.12 5.03 -7.36
N LEU A 241 -10.15 4.44 -6.76
CA LEU A 241 -11.33 3.92 -7.45
C LEU A 241 -12.59 4.78 -7.22
N VAL A 242 -12.57 5.68 -6.22
CA VAL A 242 -13.75 6.44 -5.79
C VAL A 242 -13.47 7.93 -5.61
N ASN A 243 -14.47 8.76 -5.91
CA ASN A 243 -14.49 10.14 -5.46
C ASN A 243 -15.03 10.20 -4.02
N ARG A 244 -14.20 10.67 -3.10
CA ARG A 244 -14.50 10.82 -1.67
C ARG A 244 -14.44 12.27 -1.18
N GLN A 245 -14.49 13.26 -2.10
CA GLN A 245 -14.49 14.68 -1.74
C GLN A 245 -15.68 15.04 -0.85
N ASN A 246 -16.83 14.38 -1.06
CA ASN A 246 -17.96 14.39 -0.14
C ASN A 246 -18.02 13.05 0.61
N PRO A 247 -17.63 12.99 1.90
CA PRO A 247 -17.68 11.74 2.68
C PRO A 247 -19.09 11.16 2.81
N ALA A 248 -20.13 11.99 2.75
CA ALA A 248 -21.53 11.55 2.81
C ALA A 248 -22.04 10.95 1.50
N ASP A 249 -21.34 11.18 0.39
CA ASP A 249 -21.73 10.75 -0.96
C ASP A 249 -20.52 10.25 -1.74
N VAL A 250 -19.98 9.11 -1.30
CA VAL A 250 -18.88 8.45 -1.98
C VAL A 250 -19.40 7.70 -3.20
N VAL A 251 -18.83 8.03 -4.36
CA VAL A 251 -19.23 7.50 -5.67
C VAL A 251 -18.00 6.97 -6.44
N PRO A 252 -18.15 6.03 -7.39
CA PRO A 252 -17.04 5.63 -8.28
C PRO A 252 -16.47 6.82 -9.06
N LEU A 253 -15.19 6.80 -9.40
CA LEU A 253 -14.57 7.83 -10.25
C LEU A 253 -15.13 7.84 -11.68
N GLY A 254 -15.63 6.70 -12.15
CA GLY A 254 -16.25 6.55 -13.45
C GLY A 254 -16.34 5.09 -13.89
N PRO A 255 -17.14 4.79 -14.92
CA PRO A 255 -17.17 3.45 -15.51
C PRO A 255 -15.82 3.13 -16.16
N GLY A 256 -15.35 1.88 -16.05
CA GLY A 256 -14.13 1.44 -16.74
C GLY A 256 -12.81 1.79 -16.03
N VAL A 257 -12.85 2.50 -14.88
CA VAL A 257 -11.64 2.94 -14.17
C VAL A 257 -10.86 1.74 -13.65
N GLU A 258 -11.52 0.79 -13.00
CA GLU A 258 -10.89 -0.42 -12.49
C GLU A 258 -10.30 -1.26 -13.63
N GLU A 259 -11.04 -1.43 -14.73
CA GLU A 259 -10.59 -2.12 -15.93
C GLU A 259 -9.35 -1.46 -16.55
N ALA A 260 -9.29 -0.12 -16.56
CA ALA A 260 -8.12 0.61 -17.02
C ALA A 260 -6.91 0.35 -16.12
N LYS A 261 -7.09 0.37 -14.79
CA LYS A 261 -6.02 0.09 -13.82
C LYS A 261 -5.44 -1.32 -14.01
N PHE A 262 -6.29 -2.32 -14.17
CA PHE A 262 -5.86 -3.70 -14.46
C PHE A 262 -5.14 -3.81 -15.81
N ARG A 263 -5.65 -3.15 -16.85
CA ARG A 263 -5.01 -3.16 -18.18
C ARG A 263 -3.64 -2.49 -18.18
N GLU A 264 -3.46 -1.47 -17.36
CA GLU A 264 -2.23 -0.69 -17.23
C GLU A 264 -1.22 -1.31 -16.26
N GLY A 265 -1.59 -2.36 -15.51
CA GLY A 265 -0.74 -2.93 -14.46
C GLY A 265 -0.45 -1.90 -13.36
N TRP A 266 -1.46 -1.16 -12.94
CA TRP A 266 -1.28 0.03 -12.10
C TRP A 266 -0.72 -0.31 -10.71
N ALA A 267 0.24 0.51 -10.26
CA ALA A 267 0.78 0.49 -8.90
C ALA A 267 0.75 1.90 -8.30
N HIS A 268 0.52 1.99 -6.99
CA HIS A 268 0.53 3.27 -6.29
C HIS A 268 1.97 3.74 -6.05
N PRO A 269 2.33 5.01 -6.34
CA PRO A 269 3.71 5.49 -6.21
C PRO A 269 4.31 5.40 -4.80
N GLU A 270 3.46 5.53 -3.79
CA GLU A 270 3.85 5.52 -2.37
C GLU A 270 3.57 4.18 -1.68
N ALA A 271 3.01 3.19 -2.39
CA ALA A 271 2.81 1.87 -1.81
C ALA A 271 4.12 1.07 -1.87
N VAL A 272 4.39 0.36 -0.78
CA VAL A 272 5.54 -0.52 -0.62
C VAL A 272 5.07 -1.95 -0.72
N THR A 273 5.72 -2.72 -1.59
CA THR A 273 5.52 -4.17 -1.66
C THR A 273 6.42 -4.83 -0.63
N PHE A 274 5.88 -5.81 0.10
CA PHE A 274 6.69 -6.73 0.88
C PHE A 274 6.49 -8.14 0.33
N ASP A 275 7.57 -8.67 -0.22
CA ASP A 275 7.69 -10.06 -0.62
C ASP A 275 8.79 -10.71 0.24
N GLY A 276 8.68 -12.02 0.46
CA GLY A 276 9.75 -12.77 1.07
C GLY A 276 9.71 -14.23 0.62
N GLY A 277 9.56 -14.42 -0.68
CA GLY A 277 9.29 -15.71 -1.30
C GLY A 277 7.95 -15.67 -2.02
N VAL A 278 7.07 -16.62 -1.70
CA VAL A 278 5.82 -16.86 -2.44
C VAL A 278 4.65 -15.93 -2.06
N SER A 279 4.57 -15.42 -0.82
CA SER A 279 3.47 -14.53 -0.41
C SER A 279 3.77 -13.06 -0.74
N CYS A 280 2.76 -12.34 -1.22
CA CYS A 280 2.86 -10.96 -1.64
C CYS A 280 1.93 -10.08 -0.81
N GLY A 281 2.47 -8.98 -0.30
CA GLY A 281 1.70 -7.94 0.35
C GLY A 281 2.05 -6.57 -0.19
N VAL A 282 1.08 -5.67 -0.10
CA VAL A 282 1.21 -4.27 -0.46
C VAL A 282 0.71 -3.44 0.69
N VAL A 283 1.49 -2.46 1.10
CA VAL A 283 1.09 -1.50 2.13
C VAL A 283 1.25 -0.09 1.61
N GLY A 284 0.30 0.78 1.92
CA GLY A 284 0.38 2.21 1.69
C GLY A 284 -0.16 2.96 2.90
N TRP A 285 -0.10 4.29 2.85
CA TRP A 285 -0.63 5.16 3.91
C TRP A 285 -2.09 4.85 4.27
N SER A 286 -2.91 4.49 3.27
CA SER A 286 -4.32 4.20 3.47
C SER A 286 -4.61 2.79 3.98
N GLY A 287 -3.69 1.84 3.94
CA GLY A 287 -4.01 0.47 4.32
C GLY A 287 -3.07 -0.58 3.76
N LEU A 288 -3.40 -1.82 4.04
CA LEU A 288 -2.59 -2.99 3.69
C LEU A 288 -3.43 -4.03 2.96
N ALA A 289 -2.84 -4.73 2.01
CA ALA A 289 -3.39 -5.92 1.38
C ALA A 289 -2.35 -7.04 1.42
N TYR A 290 -2.80 -8.25 1.68
CA TYR A 290 -1.94 -9.43 1.76
C TYR A 290 -2.65 -10.64 1.15
N HIS A 291 -1.93 -11.38 0.32
CA HIS A 291 -2.39 -12.67 -0.17
C HIS A 291 -1.44 -13.78 0.34
N PRO A 292 -1.89 -14.62 1.30
CA PRO A 292 -1.10 -15.77 1.73
C PRO A 292 -1.04 -16.79 0.60
N GLN A 293 0.15 -17.31 0.31
CA GLN A 293 0.29 -18.49 -0.54
C GLN A 293 0.25 -19.77 0.32
N PRO A 294 -0.26 -20.91 -0.18
CA PRO A 294 -0.50 -22.13 0.60
C PRO A 294 0.72 -22.84 1.22
N ASP A 295 1.91 -22.24 1.19
CA ASP A 295 3.14 -22.83 1.75
C ASP A 295 3.18 -22.66 3.29
N GLU A 296 3.66 -23.69 4.00
CA GLU A 296 3.67 -23.80 5.48
C GLU A 296 4.48 -22.71 6.18
N ARG A 297 5.22 -21.87 5.44
CA ARG A 297 6.10 -20.81 5.97
C ARG A 297 5.62 -19.39 5.67
N ALA A 298 4.45 -19.22 5.07
CA ALA A 298 3.90 -17.90 4.81
C ALA A 298 3.60 -17.14 6.12
N LEU A 299 3.74 -15.81 6.08
CA LEU A 299 3.19 -14.95 7.13
C LEU A 299 1.70 -15.22 7.29
N THR A 300 1.22 -15.32 8.52
CA THR A 300 -0.20 -15.39 8.80
C THR A 300 -0.80 -13.99 8.88
N MET A 301 -2.08 -13.85 8.52
CA MET A 301 -2.77 -12.57 8.70
C MET A 301 -2.79 -12.15 10.18
N SER A 302 -2.82 -13.09 11.12
CA SER A 302 -2.73 -12.80 12.56
C SER A 302 -1.41 -12.13 12.97
N GLN A 303 -0.29 -12.46 12.32
CA GLN A 303 1.00 -11.81 12.57
C GLN A 303 1.00 -10.35 12.08
N ILE A 304 0.37 -10.09 10.93
CA ILE A 304 0.19 -8.73 10.38
C ILE A 304 -0.74 -7.92 11.30
N VAL A 305 -1.87 -8.50 11.70
CA VAL A 305 -2.83 -7.88 12.63
C VAL A 305 -2.17 -7.55 13.97
N ALA A 306 -1.35 -8.46 14.52
CA ALA A 306 -0.64 -8.21 15.78
C ALA A 306 0.34 -7.04 15.69
N LEU A 307 1.05 -6.89 14.55
CA LEU A 307 1.89 -5.71 14.32
C LEU A 307 1.05 -4.44 14.17
N GLU A 308 0.00 -4.48 13.37
CA GLU A 308 -0.86 -3.32 13.13
C GLU A 308 -1.55 -2.85 14.41
N LEU A 309 -2.00 -3.76 15.29
CA LEU A 309 -2.56 -3.39 16.59
C LEU A 309 -1.60 -2.53 17.41
N ASP A 310 -0.32 -2.92 17.50
CA ASP A 310 0.70 -2.14 18.21
C ASP A 310 1.03 -0.83 17.50
N VAL A 311 1.09 -0.83 16.17
CA VAL A 311 1.33 0.37 15.36
C VAL A 311 0.20 1.38 15.59
N GLN A 312 -1.06 0.94 15.50
CA GLN A 312 -2.23 1.81 15.68
C GLN A 312 -2.37 2.31 17.12
N ALA A 313 -2.04 1.47 18.11
CA ALA A 313 -2.04 1.90 19.50
C ALA A 313 -1.00 3.01 19.76
N LEU A 314 0.22 2.84 19.26
CA LEU A 314 1.29 3.82 19.40
C LEU A 314 1.04 5.07 18.57
N TRP A 315 0.43 4.94 17.39
CA TRP A 315 0.07 6.09 16.57
C TRP A 315 -0.97 6.95 17.27
N ALA A 316 -2.02 6.35 17.85
CA ALA A 316 -3.03 7.08 18.62
C ALA A 316 -2.47 7.72 19.90
N LEU A 317 -1.60 7.02 20.64
CA LEU A 317 -0.92 7.60 21.80
C LEU A 317 -0.04 8.80 21.41
N SER A 318 0.80 8.62 20.38
CA SER A 318 1.67 9.70 19.88
C SER A 318 0.86 10.87 19.34
N SER A 319 -0.29 10.58 18.71
CA SER A 319 -1.22 11.61 18.26
C SER A 319 -1.75 12.42 19.43
N HIS A 320 -2.21 11.78 20.49
CA HIS A 320 -2.71 12.50 21.66
C HIS A 320 -1.64 13.42 22.27
N ILE A 321 -0.41 12.93 22.43
CA ILE A 321 0.72 13.70 22.96
C ILE A 321 0.99 14.93 22.08
N LEU A 322 1.09 14.74 20.77
CA LEU A 322 1.42 15.82 19.85
C LEU A 322 0.29 16.86 19.74
N HIS A 323 -0.97 16.43 19.68
CA HIS A 323 -2.10 17.37 19.70
C HIS A 323 -2.17 18.18 21.00
N THR A 324 -1.76 17.61 22.14
CA THR A 324 -1.69 18.34 23.41
C THR A 324 -0.74 19.54 23.32
N ILE A 325 0.39 19.37 22.62
CA ILE A 325 1.35 20.47 22.35
C ILE A 325 0.77 21.47 21.35
N GLU A 326 0.10 21.00 20.30
CA GLU A 326 -0.56 21.87 19.33
C GLU A 326 -1.63 22.76 20.00
N ASP A 327 -2.29 22.25 21.05
CA ASP A 327 -3.22 22.96 21.91
C ASP A 327 -2.52 23.89 22.94
N GLY A 328 -1.18 23.98 22.91
CA GLY A 328 -0.38 24.83 23.77
C GLY A 328 -0.25 24.33 25.20
N GLN A 329 -0.49 23.04 25.45
CA GLN A 329 -0.36 22.39 26.75
C GLN A 329 0.86 21.46 26.79
N ASP A 330 1.40 21.26 27.99
CA ASP A 330 2.44 20.27 28.22
C ASP A 330 1.84 18.87 28.34
N PRO A 331 2.21 17.89 27.49
CA PRO A 331 1.71 16.53 27.61
C PRO A 331 2.19 15.86 28.90
N VAL A 332 1.22 15.38 29.69
CA VAL A 332 1.48 14.62 30.92
C VAL A 332 1.03 13.18 30.71
N MET A 333 1.93 12.23 30.96
CA MET A 333 1.66 10.79 30.95
C MET A 333 2.08 10.18 32.29
N PRO A 334 1.43 9.10 32.75
CA PRO A 334 1.91 8.34 33.90
C PRO A 334 3.38 7.93 33.72
N THR A 335 4.17 7.95 34.80
CA THR A 335 5.62 7.69 34.76
C THR A 335 5.98 6.37 34.05
N ALA A 336 5.13 5.34 34.21
CA ALA A 336 5.30 4.04 33.56
C ALA A 336 5.21 4.11 32.01
N TYR A 337 4.53 5.12 31.47
CA TYR A 337 4.24 5.29 30.05
C TYR A 337 4.81 6.60 29.46
N GLY A 338 5.87 7.15 30.08
CA GLY A 338 6.57 8.36 29.60
C GLY A 338 7.51 8.11 28.40
N TRP A 339 8.41 9.07 28.11
CA TRP A 339 9.28 9.01 26.92
C TRP A 339 10.14 7.73 26.83
N ARG A 340 10.56 7.16 27.97
CA ARG A 340 11.35 5.91 28.02
C ARG A 340 10.54 4.69 27.54
N PHE A 341 9.23 4.69 27.80
CA PHE A 341 8.32 3.66 27.31
C PHE A 341 8.22 3.73 25.78
N LEU A 342 7.95 4.92 25.23
CA LEU A 342 7.90 5.14 23.77
C LEU A 342 9.22 4.77 23.09
N ARG A 343 10.36 5.15 23.67
CA ARG A 343 11.68 4.77 23.17
C ARG A 343 11.87 3.25 23.13
N SER A 344 11.41 2.55 24.16
CA SER A 344 11.52 1.10 24.25
C SER A 344 10.61 0.41 23.22
N ALA A 345 9.38 0.92 23.04
CA ALA A 345 8.45 0.43 22.00
C ALA A 345 9.01 0.65 20.59
N TYR A 346 9.52 1.86 20.31
CA TYR A 346 10.22 2.19 19.07
C TYR A 346 11.34 1.19 18.79
N PHE A 347 12.23 0.97 19.76
CA PHE A 347 13.36 0.04 19.60
C PHE A 347 12.90 -1.39 19.31
N ARG A 348 11.84 -1.88 19.98
CA ARG A 348 11.30 -3.22 19.75
C ARG A 348 10.64 -3.39 18.38
N LEU A 349 10.09 -2.32 17.82
CA LEU A 349 9.47 -2.31 16.48
C LEU A 349 10.50 -2.14 15.36
N THR A 350 11.55 -1.35 15.56
CA THR A 350 12.50 -1.05 14.48
C THR A 350 13.66 -2.05 14.41
N THR A 351 14.01 -2.70 15.52
CA THR A 351 15.18 -3.56 15.60
C THR A 351 14.85 -4.98 15.16
N ALA A 352 15.59 -5.49 14.17
CA ALA A 352 15.48 -6.88 13.73
C ALA A 352 15.88 -7.85 14.86
N ARG A 353 15.12 -8.95 15.01
CA ARG A 353 15.40 -9.96 16.04
C ARG A 353 16.16 -11.14 15.44
N PRO A 354 17.06 -11.81 16.19
CA PRO A 354 17.78 -12.99 15.69
C PRO A 354 16.86 -14.13 15.22
N THR A 355 15.65 -14.22 15.78
CA THR A 355 14.64 -15.24 15.44
C THR A 355 13.60 -14.76 14.43
N GLU A 356 13.69 -13.51 13.96
CA GLU A 356 12.76 -12.95 12.99
C GLU A 356 13.07 -13.50 11.58
N THR A 357 12.05 -14.03 10.90
CA THR A 357 12.24 -14.49 9.52
C THR A 357 12.42 -13.31 8.56
N ALA A 358 13.02 -13.55 7.39
CA ALA A 358 13.16 -12.51 6.38
C ALA A 358 11.80 -11.87 6.02
N GLN A 359 10.75 -12.68 5.83
CA GLN A 359 9.39 -12.20 5.56
C GLN A 359 8.86 -11.26 6.65
N HIS A 360 9.00 -11.63 7.93
CA HIS A 360 8.57 -10.78 9.04
C HIS A 360 9.30 -9.43 9.02
N ARG A 361 10.61 -9.46 8.76
CA ARG A 361 11.42 -8.25 8.68
C ARG A 361 10.94 -7.33 7.55
N VAL A 362 10.76 -7.84 6.33
CA VAL A 362 10.35 -7.00 5.18
C VAL A 362 8.93 -6.46 5.37
N MET A 363 8.00 -7.28 5.88
CA MET A 363 6.64 -6.86 6.22
C MET A 363 6.64 -5.74 7.26
N ARG A 364 7.40 -5.90 8.34
CA ARG A 364 7.52 -4.90 9.41
C ARG A 364 8.14 -3.60 8.91
N GLU A 365 9.21 -3.68 8.14
CA GLU A 365 9.86 -2.51 7.53
C GLU A 365 8.89 -1.75 6.61
N ALA A 366 8.10 -2.45 5.80
CA ALA A 366 7.13 -1.83 4.91
C ALA A 366 6.01 -1.11 5.68
N ILE A 367 5.39 -1.76 6.67
CA ILE A 367 4.32 -1.14 7.50
C ILE A 367 4.84 0.08 8.25
N LEU A 368 6.03 0.00 8.84
CA LEU A 368 6.61 1.13 9.56
C LEU A 368 6.98 2.28 8.62
N ALA A 369 7.43 2.00 7.40
CA ALA A 369 7.77 3.03 6.42
C ALA A 369 6.55 3.82 5.96
N THR A 370 5.40 3.16 5.77
CA THR A 370 4.18 3.80 5.24
C THR A 370 3.23 4.33 6.31
N SER A 371 3.51 4.12 7.60
CA SER A 371 2.64 4.58 8.70
C SER A 371 3.07 5.91 9.33
N GLU A 372 4.24 6.43 8.95
CA GLU A 372 4.92 7.58 9.60
C GLU A 372 5.13 7.43 11.11
N LEU A 373 4.84 6.25 11.68
CA LEU A 373 4.93 5.99 13.10
C LEU A 373 6.34 6.23 13.67
N PRO A 374 7.44 5.83 12.99
CA PRO A 374 8.79 6.06 13.51
C PRO A 374 9.10 7.54 13.79
N ASP A 375 8.72 8.43 12.87
CA ASP A 375 8.93 9.88 13.03
C ASP A 375 8.01 10.45 14.10
N ARG A 376 6.74 10.04 14.10
CA ARG A 376 5.76 10.48 15.09
C ARG A 376 6.15 10.06 16.51
N LEU A 377 6.65 8.84 16.68
CA LEU A 377 7.15 8.34 17.97
C LEU A 377 8.35 9.13 18.46
N ARG A 378 9.25 9.55 17.56
CA ARG A 378 10.40 10.39 17.95
C ARG A 378 9.93 11.75 18.43
N ALA A 379 9.03 12.41 17.69
CA ALA A 379 8.46 13.68 18.10
C ALA A 379 7.74 13.60 19.45
N ALA A 380 6.93 12.55 19.67
CA ALA A 380 6.25 12.32 20.95
C ALA A 380 7.21 12.01 22.11
N GLN A 381 8.35 11.35 21.83
CA GLN A 381 9.40 11.13 22.82
C GLN A 381 10.06 12.44 23.27
N ASP A 382 10.39 13.31 22.31
CA ASP A 382 11.01 14.60 22.60
C ASP A 382 10.06 15.50 23.37
N ALA A 383 8.79 15.57 22.95
CA ALA A 383 7.71 16.25 23.66
C ALA A 383 7.61 15.87 25.14
N LEU A 384 7.50 14.56 25.43
CA LEU A 384 7.39 14.08 26.80
C LEU A 384 8.67 14.27 27.62
N ARG A 385 9.84 14.30 26.97
CA ARG A 385 11.12 14.56 27.65
C ARG A 385 11.21 16.03 28.06
N ASP A 386 10.75 16.94 27.21
CA ASP A 386 10.84 18.37 27.47
C ASP A 386 9.82 18.82 28.53
N SER A 387 8.62 18.22 28.55
CA SER A 387 7.58 18.50 29.56
C SER A 387 7.78 17.78 30.90
N ASN A 388 8.65 16.76 30.97
CA ASN A 388 8.96 16.00 32.19
C ASN A 388 10.46 15.61 32.21
N PRO A 389 11.37 16.58 32.49
CA PRO A 389 12.82 16.40 32.38
C PRO A 389 13.44 15.38 33.35
#